data_AF-A0A2V8MIR7-F1
#
_entry.id   AF-A0A2V8MIR7-F1
#
_cell.length_a   1.000
_cell.length_b   1.000
_cell.length_c   1.000
_cell.angle_alpha   90.00
_cell.angle_beta   90.00
_cell.angle_gamma   90.00
#
_symmetry.space_group_name_H-M   'P 1'
#
loop_
_entity.id
_entity.type
_entity.pdbx_description
1 polymer ?
#
loop_
_entity_poly.entity_id
_entity_poly.type
_entity_poly.pdbx_seq_one_letter_code
_entity_poly.pdbx_strand_id
1 'polypeptide(L)'
;MYWLKVYEIPDVGSAGRGKAIVNLANLSAEEKVRALLSVKDFDANVSVLMATRKGTVKKTSLEGFNNPTQRGIIAMGVPEDDELIAAELVSGQETVLIGTHDGMCIRFPHTDIRAMGRQAYGVIGIRLDEGDYVVSMIASTNENDMVLSVTERGFGKRTAVEEYRTQGRGGKGIINVKTTEKNGKVVAIMRVQEDADVLVMTANGKLIRVRSQDIRAVGRATQGVRLIHLDEDDKVTAATLVEPEAKTEDEVSPTVH
;
A
#
# COMPACT_ATOMS: atom_id res chain seq x y z
N MET A 1 -1.51 16.98 3.72
CA MET A 1 -1.91 16.10 4.84
C MET A 1 -2.97 16.81 5.65
N TYR A 2 -4.04 16.09 5.95
CA TYR A 2 -5.20 16.57 6.69
C TYR A 2 -5.40 15.67 7.89
N TRP A 3 -6.12 16.16 8.90
CA TRP A 3 -6.50 15.40 10.08
C TRP A 3 -8.01 15.30 10.10
N LEU A 4 -8.50 14.13 10.44
CA LEU A 4 -9.90 13.85 10.66
C LEU A 4 -10.00 13.18 12.02
N LYS A 5 -10.69 13.81 12.97
CA LYS A 5 -10.87 13.16 14.26
C LYS A 5 -11.93 12.08 14.09
N VAL A 6 -11.69 10.90 14.68
CA VAL A 6 -12.56 9.74 14.49
C VAL A 6 -14.02 10.06 14.85
N TYR A 7 -14.24 10.85 15.90
CA TYR A 7 -15.59 11.25 16.33
C TYR A 7 -16.30 12.24 15.39
N GLU A 8 -15.62 12.79 14.38
CA GLU A 8 -16.22 13.64 13.33
C GLU A 8 -16.74 12.80 12.15
N ILE A 9 -16.37 11.51 12.10
CA ILE A 9 -16.87 10.56 11.12
C ILE A 9 -18.29 10.18 11.51
N PRO A 10 -19.30 10.34 10.63
CA PRO A 10 -20.67 9.98 10.95
C PRO A 10 -20.79 8.51 11.31
N ASP A 11 -21.37 8.24 12.47
CA ASP A 11 -21.78 6.90 12.86
C ASP A 11 -23.05 6.53 12.09
N VAL A 12 -22.90 5.68 11.10
CA VAL A 12 -23.99 5.16 10.28
C VAL A 12 -23.93 3.64 10.33
N GLY A 13 -25.09 2.99 10.46
CA GLY A 13 -25.16 1.54 10.36
C GLY A 13 -24.67 1.02 9.00
N SER A 14 -24.49 -0.29 8.87
CA SER A 14 -23.92 -0.94 7.67
C SER A 14 -24.62 -0.61 6.34
N ALA A 15 -25.91 -0.26 6.36
CA ALA A 15 -26.66 0.17 5.17
C ALA A 15 -26.45 1.65 4.80
N GLY A 16 -25.88 2.46 5.70
CA GLY A 16 -25.63 3.88 5.51
C GLY A 16 -24.36 4.13 4.70
N ARG A 17 -24.43 5.03 3.70
CA ARG A 17 -23.28 5.33 2.82
C ARG A 17 -22.22 6.25 3.44
N GLY A 18 -22.44 6.71 4.68
CA GLY A 18 -21.58 7.67 5.36
C GLY A 18 -21.50 9.02 4.65
N LYS A 19 -20.39 9.72 4.85
CA LYS A 19 -20.09 11.01 4.19
C LYS A 19 -18.80 10.87 3.38
N ALA A 20 -18.77 11.47 2.19
CA ALA A 20 -17.61 11.43 1.32
C ALA A 20 -16.37 12.03 2.00
N ILE A 21 -15.22 11.35 1.90
CA ILE A 21 -13.96 11.74 2.57
C ILE A 21 -13.50 13.15 2.16
N VAL A 22 -13.73 13.55 0.90
CA VAL A 22 -13.42 14.89 0.39
C VAL A 22 -14.14 15.99 1.18
N ASN A 23 -15.37 15.71 1.64
CA ASN A 23 -16.20 16.64 2.42
C ASN A 23 -15.89 16.59 3.92
N LEU A 24 -15.19 15.54 4.39
CA LEU A 24 -14.74 15.42 5.77
C LEU A 24 -13.38 16.09 5.96
N ALA A 25 -12.49 15.95 4.98
CA ALA A 25 -11.14 16.52 5.01
C ALA A 25 -11.03 17.89 4.33
N ASN A 26 -12.13 18.46 3.80
CA ASN A 26 -12.16 19.72 3.05
C ASN A 26 -11.12 19.79 1.92
N LEU A 27 -11.04 18.71 1.15
CA LEU A 27 -10.09 18.60 0.03
C LEU A 27 -10.52 19.48 -1.14
N SER A 28 -9.55 20.03 -1.87
CA SER A 28 -9.85 20.67 -3.15
C SER A 28 -10.27 19.63 -4.20
N ALA A 29 -10.88 20.08 -5.30
CA ALA A 29 -11.31 19.18 -6.38
C ALA A 29 -10.14 18.44 -7.08
N GLU A 30 -8.92 18.98 -6.97
CA GLU A 30 -7.72 18.42 -7.59
C GLU A 30 -6.97 17.47 -6.63
N GLU A 31 -7.28 17.52 -5.33
CA GLU A 31 -6.65 16.70 -4.32
C GLU A 31 -7.29 15.31 -4.23
N LYS A 32 -6.45 14.28 -4.21
CA LYS A 32 -6.85 12.89 -4.01
C LYS A 32 -6.23 12.35 -2.73
N VAL A 33 -7.02 11.61 -1.95
CA VAL A 33 -6.51 10.86 -0.80
C VAL A 33 -5.60 9.74 -1.31
N ARG A 34 -4.42 9.61 -0.71
CA ARG A 34 -3.43 8.57 -1.05
C ARG A 34 -3.20 7.57 0.06
N ALA A 35 -3.35 7.99 1.31
CA ALA A 35 -3.20 7.13 2.48
C ALA A 35 -4.03 7.69 3.64
N LEU A 36 -4.47 6.79 4.51
CA LEU A 36 -5.08 7.10 5.80
C LEU A 36 -4.22 6.46 6.87
N LEU A 37 -3.76 7.26 7.84
CA LEU A 37 -2.89 6.81 8.93
C LEU A 37 -3.62 7.03 10.25
N SER A 38 -3.97 5.94 10.92
CA SER A 38 -4.60 5.98 12.23
C SER A 38 -3.52 6.16 13.31
N VAL A 39 -3.62 7.24 14.09
CA VAL A 39 -2.69 7.57 15.17
C VAL A 39 -3.45 7.94 16.43
N LYS A 40 -2.96 7.51 17.61
CA LYS A 40 -3.53 7.88 18.92
C LYS A 40 -2.81 9.09 19.51
N ASP A 41 -1.50 9.17 19.30
CA ASP A 41 -0.61 10.24 19.73
C ASP A 41 0.41 10.55 18.61
N PHE A 42 1.28 11.52 18.87
CA PHE A 42 2.33 11.94 17.94
C PHE A 42 3.72 11.58 18.48
N ASP A 43 3.95 10.28 18.75
CA ASP A 43 5.24 9.77 19.25
C ASP A 43 6.41 10.13 18.32
N ALA A 44 7.45 10.75 18.89
CA ALA A 44 8.66 11.14 18.19
C ALA A 44 9.48 9.95 17.64
N ASN A 45 9.31 8.75 18.22
CA ASN A 45 9.96 7.51 17.77
C ASN A 45 9.27 6.88 16.54
N VAL A 46 8.06 7.32 16.24
CA VAL A 46 7.32 6.92 15.03
C VAL A 46 7.58 7.96 13.95
N SER A 47 7.64 7.52 12.70
CA SER A 47 7.76 8.40 11.55
C SER A 47 6.72 8.07 10.50
N VAL A 48 6.29 9.09 9.77
CA VAL A 48 5.55 8.91 8.51
C VAL A 48 6.57 8.71 7.41
N LEU A 49 6.62 7.50 6.86
CA LEU A 49 7.34 7.17 5.64
C LEU A 49 6.41 7.40 4.45
N MET A 50 6.91 8.04 3.41
CA MET A 50 6.18 8.39 2.20
C MET A 50 6.97 7.95 0.97
N ALA A 51 6.27 7.51 -0.07
CA ALA A 51 6.84 7.17 -1.37
C ALA A 51 6.09 7.87 -2.51
N THR A 52 6.84 8.26 -3.53
CA THR A 52 6.31 8.84 -4.77
C THR A 52 6.34 7.86 -5.93
N ARG A 53 5.58 8.16 -6.97
CA ARG A 53 5.49 7.36 -8.20
C ARG A 53 6.85 7.20 -8.88
N LYS A 54 7.70 8.24 -8.84
CA LYS A 54 9.06 8.21 -9.42
C LYS A 54 10.11 7.58 -8.50
N GLY A 55 9.70 6.94 -7.41
CA GLY A 55 10.62 6.20 -6.55
C GLY A 55 11.38 7.07 -5.54
N THR A 56 10.94 8.30 -5.28
CA THR A 56 11.44 9.08 -4.15
C THR A 56 10.78 8.61 -2.86
N VAL A 57 11.55 8.51 -1.78
CA VAL A 57 11.07 8.22 -0.43
C VAL A 57 11.50 9.29 0.55
N LYS A 58 10.67 9.52 1.56
CA LYS A 58 11.01 10.42 2.66
C LYS A 58 10.39 9.96 3.96
N LYS A 59 11.13 10.17 5.03
CA LYS A 59 10.69 9.94 6.39
C LYS A 59 10.63 11.26 7.15
N THR A 60 9.53 11.53 7.83
CA THR A 60 9.37 12.67 8.75
C THR A 60 8.83 12.15 10.07
N SER A 61 9.41 12.59 11.20
CA SER A 61 8.93 12.20 12.53
C SER A 61 7.44 12.54 12.68
N LEU A 62 6.68 11.65 13.33
CA LEU A 62 5.25 11.82 13.53
C LEU A 62 4.94 13.06 14.38
N GLU A 63 5.82 13.40 15.32
CA GLU A 63 5.77 14.65 16.10
C GLU A 63 5.68 15.90 15.21
N GLY A 64 6.29 15.87 14.02
CA GLY A 64 6.22 16.97 13.05
C GLY A 64 4.80 17.29 12.53
N PHE A 65 3.82 16.45 12.86
CA PHE A 65 2.40 16.57 12.50
C PHE A 65 1.48 16.82 13.71
N ASN A 66 2.02 17.15 14.89
CA ASN A 66 1.27 17.33 16.14
C ASN A 66 0.40 18.61 16.22
N ASN A 67 0.49 19.50 15.23
CA ASN A 67 -0.25 20.76 15.17
C ASN A 67 -1.27 20.73 14.02
N PRO A 68 -2.43 20.07 14.22
CA PRO A 68 -3.46 19.94 13.19
C PRO A 68 -4.07 21.28 12.83
N THR A 69 -4.28 21.52 11.54
CA THR A 69 -5.00 22.70 11.03
C THR A 69 -6.04 22.28 9.99
N GLN A 70 -7.16 22.99 9.91
CA GLN A 70 -8.26 22.65 8.98
C GLN A 70 -7.83 22.74 7.51
N ARG A 71 -6.91 23.66 7.17
CA ARG A 71 -6.39 23.85 5.81
C ARG A 71 -5.40 22.77 5.37
N GLY A 72 -5.11 21.80 6.24
CA GLY A 72 -4.04 20.83 6.02
C GLY A 72 -2.64 21.44 6.07
N ILE A 73 -1.63 20.58 5.96
CA ILE A 73 -0.23 20.98 5.89
C ILE A 73 0.52 20.18 4.82
N ILE A 74 1.63 20.74 4.36
CA ILE A 74 2.60 20.01 3.54
C ILE A 74 3.21 18.90 4.38
N ALA A 75 3.26 17.69 3.82
CA ALA A 75 3.92 16.52 4.41
C ALA A 75 5.21 16.15 3.67
N MET A 76 5.28 16.42 2.37
CA MET A 76 6.41 16.17 1.47
C MET A 76 6.38 17.19 0.33
N GLY A 77 7.54 17.69 -0.07
CA GLY A 77 7.68 18.38 -1.35
C GLY A 77 7.60 17.35 -2.47
N VAL A 78 6.68 17.51 -3.41
CA VAL A 78 6.51 16.61 -4.56
C VAL A 78 6.67 17.47 -5.82
N PRO A 79 7.55 17.11 -6.78
CA PRO A 79 7.64 17.79 -8.07
C PRO A 79 6.31 17.73 -8.82
N GLU A 80 6.04 18.71 -9.71
CA GLU A 80 4.79 18.78 -10.48
C GLU A 80 4.55 17.55 -11.37
N ASP A 81 5.62 16.89 -11.79
CA ASP A 81 5.59 15.71 -12.66
C ASP A 81 5.69 14.39 -11.88
N ASP A 82 5.47 14.42 -10.57
CA ASP A 82 5.46 13.26 -9.67
C ASP A 82 4.21 13.28 -8.79
N GLU A 83 3.90 12.17 -8.13
CA GLU A 83 2.76 12.07 -7.22
C GLU A 83 3.10 11.19 -6.03
N LEU A 84 2.51 11.50 -4.87
CA LEU A 84 2.55 10.61 -3.71
C LEU A 84 1.71 9.35 -4.01
N ILE A 85 2.27 8.16 -3.79
CA ILE A 85 1.58 6.88 -4.01
C ILE A 85 1.29 6.13 -2.72
N ALA A 86 2.09 6.32 -1.67
CA ALA A 86 1.88 5.66 -0.39
C ALA A 86 2.41 6.50 0.77
N ALA A 87 1.80 6.30 1.94
CA ALA A 87 2.36 6.69 3.22
C ALA A 87 2.07 5.59 4.24
N GLU A 88 3.04 5.30 5.10
CA GLU A 88 2.95 4.31 6.18
C GLU A 88 3.64 4.84 7.43
N LEU A 89 3.18 4.39 8.59
CA LEU A 89 3.87 4.63 9.85
C LEU A 89 5.00 3.63 9.99
N VAL A 90 6.19 4.12 10.34
CA VAL A 90 7.35 3.27 10.60
C VAL A 90 8.02 3.56 11.92
N SER A 91 8.54 2.52 12.55
CA SER A 91 9.31 2.59 13.80
C SER A 91 10.29 1.41 13.93
N GLY A 92 11.17 1.44 14.92
CA GLY A 92 12.05 0.31 15.24
C GLY A 92 12.88 -0.19 14.04
N GLN A 93 12.74 -1.47 13.71
CA GLN A 93 13.58 -2.21 12.75
C GLN A 93 12.85 -2.59 11.44
N GLU A 94 11.77 -1.90 11.10
CA GLU A 94 11.03 -2.23 9.88
C GLU A 94 11.87 -2.12 8.60
N THR A 95 11.58 -3.00 7.66
CA THR A 95 12.08 -2.90 6.30
C THR A 95 11.01 -2.30 5.41
N VAL A 96 11.46 -1.59 4.38
CA VAL A 96 10.63 -1.00 3.35
C VAL A 96 10.81 -1.82 2.09
N LEU A 97 9.72 -2.35 1.54
CA LEU A 97 9.67 -2.98 0.24
C LEU A 97 8.95 -2.03 -0.73
N ILE A 98 9.62 -1.64 -1.80
CA ILE A 98 9.04 -0.84 -2.89
C ILE A 98 8.94 -1.73 -4.12
N GLY A 99 7.78 -1.79 -4.76
CA GLY A 99 7.56 -2.55 -5.98
C GLY A 99 7.11 -1.68 -7.15
N THR A 100 7.47 -2.08 -8.37
CA THR A 100 7.27 -1.30 -9.59
C THR A 100 6.33 -1.99 -10.58
N HIS A 101 5.86 -1.22 -11.55
CA HIS A 101 4.97 -1.65 -12.62
C HIS A 101 5.63 -2.70 -13.54
N ASP A 102 6.93 -2.57 -13.79
CA ASP A 102 7.69 -3.53 -14.57
C ASP A 102 8.07 -4.80 -13.78
N GLY A 103 7.56 -4.95 -12.57
CA GLY A 103 7.76 -6.13 -11.75
C GLY A 103 9.11 -6.18 -11.06
N MET A 104 9.76 -5.02 -10.86
CA MET A 104 10.94 -4.89 -10.03
C MET A 104 10.55 -4.58 -8.58
N CYS A 105 11.45 -4.85 -7.64
CA CYS A 105 11.32 -4.39 -6.27
C CYS A 105 12.67 -4.19 -5.59
N ILE A 106 12.69 -3.32 -4.59
CA ILE A 106 13.82 -3.14 -3.69
C ILE A 106 13.35 -3.23 -2.24
N ARG A 107 14.15 -3.87 -1.39
CA ARG A 107 13.91 -3.96 0.04
C ARG A 107 15.12 -3.43 0.80
N PHE A 108 14.92 -2.52 1.75
CA PHE A 108 15.98 -1.96 2.57
C PHE A 108 15.44 -1.53 3.94
N PRO A 109 16.28 -1.40 4.99
CA PRO A 109 15.84 -0.93 6.30
C PRO A 109 15.34 0.51 6.24
N HIS A 110 14.23 0.86 6.91
CA HIS A 110 13.75 2.27 6.89
C HIS A 110 14.78 3.24 7.50
N THR A 111 15.71 2.74 8.31
CA THR A 111 16.83 3.49 8.90
C THR A 111 17.81 4.04 7.87
N ASP A 112 17.85 3.49 6.65
CA ASP A 112 18.64 4.03 5.52
C ASP A 112 18.10 5.36 4.98
N ILE A 113 16.91 5.76 5.45
CA ILE A 113 16.29 7.05 5.19
C ILE A 113 16.41 7.90 6.46
N ARG A 114 17.22 8.96 6.41
CA ARG A 114 17.26 9.96 7.48
C ARG A 114 15.92 10.67 7.60
N ALA A 115 15.54 11.04 8.81
CA ALA A 115 14.39 11.91 9.03
C ALA A 115 14.67 13.30 8.42
N MET A 116 13.64 13.90 7.82
CA MET A 116 13.71 15.22 7.21
C MET A 116 12.46 16.03 7.56
N GLY A 117 12.58 17.35 7.44
CA GLY A 117 11.45 18.25 7.59
C GLY A 117 10.34 18.03 6.56
N ARG A 118 9.16 18.56 6.84
CA ARG A 118 7.95 18.40 6.01
C ARG A 118 8.12 18.94 4.58
N GLN A 119 8.84 20.04 4.40
CA GLN A 119 9.06 20.67 3.09
C GLN A 119 10.09 19.95 2.22
N ALA A 120 10.88 19.03 2.77
CA ALA A 120 11.88 18.32 1.98
C ALA A 120 11.22 17.38 0.97
N TYR A 121 11.91 17.17 -0.16
CA TYR A 121 11.49 16.27 -1.24
C TYR A 121 11.74 14.80 -0.90
N GLY A 122 12.87 14.49 -0.27
CA GLY A 122 13.24 13.13 0.09
C GLY A 122 14.54 12.68 -0.60
N VAL A 123 14.71 11.37 -0.69
CA VAL A 123 15.87 10.71 -1.29
C VAL A 123 15.39 9.57 -2.18
N ILE A 124 16.21 9.12 -3.13
CA ILE A 124 15.85 8.02 -4.03
C ILE A 124 15.63 6.74 -3.22
N GLY A 125 14.45 6.12 -3.30
CA GLY A 125 14.14 4.81 -2.73
C GLY A 125 14.55 3.68 -3.67
N ILE A 126 14.11 3.77 -4.93
CA ILE A 126 14.41 2.84 -6.02
C ILE A 126 14.78 3.63 -7.28
N ARG A 127 15.75 3.13 -8.05
CA ARG A 127 16.01 3.64 -9.41
C ARG A 127 15.14 2.88 -10.40
N LEU A 128 14.36 3.63 -11.17
CA LEU A 128 13.45 3.13 -12.17
C LEU A 128 14.14 3.11 -13.54
N ASP A 129 13.79 2.13 -14.36
CA ASP A 129 14.10 2.17 -15.80
C ASP A 129 13.11 3.11 -16.51
N GLU A 130 13.41 3.45 -17.77
CA GLU A 130 12.58 4.37 -18.54
C GLU A 130 11.15 3.84 -18.73
N GLY A 131 10.16 4.66 -18.36
CA GLY A 131 8.74 4.31 -18.42
C GLY A 131 8.21 3.47 -17.25
N ASP A 132 9.08 2.98 -16.36
CA ASP A 132 8.67 2.29 -15.13
C ASP A 132 8.26 3.29 -14.04
N TYR A 133 7.47 2.80 -13.08
CA TYR A 133 7.00 3.59 -11.95
C TYR A 133 6.67 2.71 -10.75
N VAL A 134 6.71 3.31 -9.56
CA VAL A 134 6.33 2.64 -8.31
C VAL A 134 4.83 2.42 -8.26
N VAL A 135 4.43 1.19 -7.95
CA VAL A 135 3.02 0.81 -7.75
C VAL A 135 2.65 0.67 -6.28
N SER A 136 3.64 0.40 -5.41
CA SER A 136 3.39 0.18 -3.98
C SER A 136 4.65 0.37 -3.14
N MET A 137 4.43 0.73 -1.89
CA MET A 137 5.38 0.64 -0.79
C MET A 137 4.71 -0.18 0.32
N ILE A 138 5.49 -1.05 0.97
CA ILE A 138 5.07 -1.85 2.12
C ILE A 138 6.13 -1.69 3.20
N ALA A 139 5.75 -1.28 4.41
CA ALA A 139 6.58 -1.42 5.60
C ALA A 139 6.23 -2.72 6.35
N SER A 140 7.26 -3.48 6.72
CA SER A 140 7.07 -4.70 7.53
C SER A 140 8.27 -5.01 8.42
N THR A 141 7.97 -5.49 9.63
CA THR A 141 8.92 -6.12 10.57
C THR A 141 8.93 -7.65 10.47
N ASN A 142 7.93 -8.27 9.85
CA ASN A 142 7.70 -9.71 9.94
C ASN A 142 8.09 -10.40 8.63
N GLU A 143 9.14 -11.21 8.69
CA GLU A 143 9.62 -11.99 7.54
C GLU A 143 8.59 -13.02 7.03
N ASN A 144 7.65 -13.42 7.89
CA ASN A 144 6.56 -14.34 7.52
C ASN A 144 5.38 -13.65 6.82
N ASP A 145 5.39 -12.31 6.72
CA ASP A 145 4.35 -11.60 5.98
C ASP A 145 4.38 -12.06 4.50
N MET A 146 3.20 -12.17 3.90
CA MET A 146 3.08 -12.51 2.48
C MET A 146 2.84 -11.24 1.66
N VAL A 147 3.54 -11.13 0.54
CA VAL A 147 3.35 -10.06 -0.46
C VAL A 147 2.55 -10.63 -1.61
N LEU A 148 1.34 -10.12 -1.81
CA LEU A 148 0.54 -10.37 -2.99
C LEU A 148 0.98 -9.43 -4.11
N SER A 149 1.19 -9.97 -5.30
CA SER A 149 1.33 -9.18 -6.53
C SER A 149 0.25 -9.60 -7.53
N VAL A 150 -0.39 -8.62 -8.16
CA VAL A 150 -1.42 -8.81 -9.18
C VAL A 150 -0.99 -8.09 -10.47
N THR A 151 -1.22 -8.70 -11.62
CA THR A 151 -0.87 -8.16 -12.94
C THR A 151 -2.11 -7.86 -13.78
N GLU A 152 -1.95 -6.99 -14.79
CA GLU A 152 -3.05 -6.47 -15.60
C GLU A 152 -3.81 -7.56 -16.39
N ARG A 153 -3.18 -8.70 -16.72
CA ARG A 153 -3.87 -9.83 -17.40
C ARG A 153 -4.45 -10.86 -16.43
N GLY A 154 -4.70 -10.46 -15.18
CA GLY A 154 -5.41 -11.28 -14.20
C GLY A 154 -4.56 -12.41 -13.61
N PHE A 155 -3.23 -12.27 -13.57
CA PHE A 155 -2.35 -13.19 -12.85
C PHE A 155 -2.00 -12.62 -11.49
N GLY A 156 -1.63 -13.50 -10.56
CA GLY A 156 -1.09 -13.09 -9.29
C GLY A 156 -0.44 -14.23 -8.54
N LYS A 157 0.24 -13.86 -7.46
CA LYS A 157 0.94 -14.78 -6.56
C LYS A 157 1.18 -14.13 -5.22
N ARG A 158 1.31 -14.97 -4.19
CA ARG A 158 1.84 -14.57 -2.89
C ARG A 158 3.29 -15.01 -2.80
N THR A 159 4.15 -14.16 -2.24
CA THR A 159 5.55 -14.50 -1.96
C THR A 159 5.90 -13.99 -0.57
N ALA A 160 6.55 -14.82 0.25
CA ALA A 160 6.96 -14.43 1.60
C ALA A 160 7.96 -13.26 1.55
N VAL A 161 7.91 -12.36 2.54
CA VAL A 161 8.81 -11.20 2.64
C VAL A 161 10.29 -11.62 2.70
N GLU A 162 10.59 -12.77 3.31
CA GLU A 162 11.97 -13.32 3.37
C GLU A 162 12.62 -13.57 2.00
N GLU A 163 11.84 -13.86 0.95
CA GLU A 163 12.34 -14.06 -0.43
C GLU A 163 12.85 -12.76 -1.07
N TYR A 164 12.51 -11.62 -0.46
CA TYR A 164 12.97 -10.30 -0.85
C TYR A 164 14.23 -9.98 -0.04
N ARG A 165 15.40 -10.40 -0.52
CA ARG A 165 16.67 -10.07 0.16
C ARG A 165 16.84 -8.56 0.34
N THR A 166 17.33 -8.17 1.51
CA THR A 166 17.70 -6.79 1.83
C THR A 166 18.84 -6.31 0.92
N GLN A 167 18.75 -5.06 0.47
CA GLN A 167 19.68 -4.37 -0.42
C GLN A 167 19.92 -2.95 0.09
N GLY A 168 20.88 -2.24 -0.48
CA GLY A 168 21.03 -0.80 -0.24
C GLY A 168 19.96 0.01 -0.98
N ARG A 169 19.42 1.04 -0.33
CA ARG A 169 18.47 1.99 -0.92
C ARG A 169 19.02 2.63 -2.21
N GLY A 170 18.16 2.87 -3.21
CA GLY A 170 18.50 3.55 -4.45
C GLY A 170 19.16 2.66 -5.52
N GLY A 171 19.14 1.34 -5.31
CA GLY A 171 19.43 0.37 -6.36
C GLY A 171 18.29 0.23 -7.38
N LYS A 172 18.53 -0.54 -8.45
CA LYS A 172 17.48 -0.97 -9.40
C LYS A 172 16.56 -2.06 -8.83
N GLY A 173 16.97 -2.70 -7.74
CA GLY A 173 16.24 -3.81 -7.15
C GLY A 173 16.41 -5.13 -7.89
N ILE A 174 15.44 -6.02 -7.68
CA ILE A 174 15.41 -7.42 -8.12
C ILE A 174 13.99 -7.79 -8.56
N ILE A 175 13.83 -8.86 -9.37
CA ILE A 175 12.53 -9.22 -9.97
C ILE A 175 11.49 -9.66 -8.93
N ASN A 176 10.48 -8.83 -8.67
CA ASN A 176 9.30 -9.16 -7.86
C ASN A 176 8.38 -10.16 -8.56
N VAL A 177 8.08 -9.91 -9.83
CA VAL A 177 7.23 -10.74 -10.69
C VAL A 177 7.88 -10.77 -12.07
N LYS A 178 7.98 -11.94 -12.69
CA LYS A 178 8.43 -12.01 -14.08
C LYS A 178 7.30 -11.54 -15.00
N THR A 179 7.30 -10.27 -15.38
CA THR A 179 6.35 -9.73 -16.36
C THR A 179 6.67 -10.25 -17.75
N THR A 180 5.66 -10.70 -18.47
CA THR A 180 5.71 -11.24 -19.83
C THR A 180 4.45 -10.81 -20.56
N GLU A 181 4.38 -11.02 -21.87
CA GLU A 181 3.13 -10.78 -22.60
C GLU A 181 1.96 -11.58 -22.02
N LYS A 182 2.17 -12.78 -21.46
CA LYS A 182 1.10 -13.61 -20.93
C LYS A 182 0.39 -13.00 -19.71
N ASN A 183 1.14 -12.45 -18.75
CA ASN A 183 0.61 -11.90 -17.50
C ASN A 183 0.50 -10.37 -17.50
N GLY A 184 1.24 -9.69 -18.39
CA GLY A 184 1.31 -8.24 -18.43
C GLY A 184 2.06 -7.64 -17.25
N LYS A 185 1.91 -6.33 -17.08
CA LYS A 185 2.58 -5.51 -16.06
C LYS A 185 1.87 -5.58 -14.71
N VAL A 186 2.57 -5.21 -13.65
CA VAL A 186 2.06 -5.26 -12.28
C VAL A 186 1.12 -4.07 -12.03
N VAL A 187 -0.06 -4.35 -11.49
CA VAL A 187 -1.08 -3.33 -11.19
C VAL A 187 -1.22 -3.06 -9.70
N ALA A 188 -0.94 -4.06 -8.85
CA ALA A 188 -1.06 -3.91 -7.41
C ALA A 188 -0.07 -4.82 -6.69
N ILE A 189 0.50 -4.32 -5.59
CA ILE A 189 1.32 -5.07 -4.66
C ILE A 189 0.86 -4.69 -3.26
N MET A 190 0.59 -5.67 -2.40
CA MET A 190 0.06 -5.45 -1.06
C MET A 190 0.52 -6.54 -0.10
N ARG A 191 0.73 -6.19 1.16
CA ARG A 191 0.91 -7.18 2.23
C ARG A 191 -0.43 -7.85 2.49
N VAL A 192 -0.48 -9.17 2.50
CA VAL A 192 -1.72 -9.94 2.67
C VAL A 192 -1.58 -10.98 3.77
N GLN A 193 -2.66 -11.21 4.52
CA GLN A 193 -2.80 -12.32 5.46
C GLN A 193 -3.51 -13.50 4.78
N GLU A 194 -3.49 -14.70 5.37
CA GLU A 194 -4.08 -15.88 4.73
C GLU A 194 -5.61 -15.84 4.66
N ASP A 195 -6.23 -15.28 5.69
CA ASP A 195 -7.69 -15.17 5.88
C ASP A 195 -8.29 -13.91 5.23
N ALA A 196 -7.47 -13.04 4.67
CA ALA A 196 -7.93 -11.86 3.94
C ALA A 196 -8.53 -12.23 2.58
N ASP A 197 -9.47 -11.41 2.13
CA ASP A 197 -9.98 -11.47 0.76
C ASP A 197 -9.36 -10.37 -0.10
N VAL A 198 -9.25 -10.66 -1.39
CA VAL A 198 -8.74 -9.74 -2.41
C VAL A 198 -9.88 -9.44 -3.37
N LEU A 199 -10.21 -8.16 -3.50
CA LEU A 199 -11.09 -7.68 -4.55
C LEU A 199 -10.25 -7.25 -5.75
N VAL A 200 -10.56 -7.80 -6.92
CA VAL A 200 -9.93 -7.48 -8.20
C VAL A 200 -10.97 -6.81 -9.09
N MET A 201 -10.63 -5.65 -9.63
CA MET A 201 -11.50 -4.86 -10.51
C MET A 201 -10.91 -4.79 -11.91
N THR A 202 -11.76 -5.01 -12.91
CA THR A 202 -11.39 -4.90 -14.33
C THR A 202 -11.81 -3.56 -14.93
N ALA A 203 -11.24 -3.22 -16.09
CA ALA A 203 -11.56 -2.00 -16.83
C ALA A 203 -13.04 -1.96 -17.25
N ASN A 204 -13.62 -3.12 -17.55
CA ASN A 204 -15.04 -3.27 -17.89
C ASN A 204 -15.97 -3.32 -16.67
N GLY A 205 -15.45 -3.07 -15.47
CA GLY A 205 -16.26 -2.97 -14.24
C GLY A 205 -16.60 -4.30 -13.60
N LYS A 206 -15.97 -5.41 -14.00
CA LYS A 206 -16.13 -6.68 -13.27
C LYS A 206 -15.39 -6.60 -11.93
N LEU A 207 -16.08 -6.96 -10.86
CA LEU A 207 -15.53 -7.06 -9.52
C LEU A 207 -15.49 -8.53 -9.09
N ILE A 208 -14.32 -9.03 -8.74
CA ILE A 208 -14.11 -10.45 -8.39
C ILE A 208 -13.46 -10.52 -7.02
N ARG A 209 -14.03 -11.34 -6.13
CA ARG A 209 -13.48 -11.62 -4.79
C ARG A 209 -12.74 -12.95 -4.82
N VAL A 210 -11.49 -12.95 -4.37
CA VAL A 210 -10.62 -14.14 -4.31
C VAL A 210 -10.05 -14.24 -2.90
N ARG A 211 -10.13 -15.43 -2.28
CA ARG A 211 -9.50 -15.66 -0.97
C ARG A 211 -7.98 -15.65 -1.12
N SER A 212 -7.29 -14.93 -0.25
CA SER A 212 -5.83 -14.86 -0.27
C SER A 212 -5.18 -16.24 -0.22
N GLN A 213 -5.64 -17.12 0.68
CA GLN A 213 -5.15 -18.50 0.80
C GLN A 213 -5.22 -19.32 -0.50
N ASP A 214 -6.20 -19.07 -1.36
CA ASP A 214 -6.38 -19.80 -2.63
C ASP A 214 -5.41 -19.28 -3.71
N ILE A 215 -4.82 -18.11 -3.51
CA ILE A 215 -3.77 -17.57 -4.37
C ILE A 215 -2.47 -18.30 -4.07
N ARG A 216 -1.86 -18.86 -5.12
CA ARG A 216 -0.66 -19.69 -4.99
C ARG A 216 0.50 -18.92 -4.34
N ALA A 217 1.08 -19.51 -3.30
CA ALA A 217 2.35 -19.09 -2.72
C ALA A 217 3.51 -19.67 -3.53
N VAL A 218 4.34 -18.81 -4.11
CA VAL A 218 5.51 -19.19 -4.92
C VAL A 218 6.61 -18.13 -4.81
N GLY A 219 7.83 -18.52 -5.16
CA GLY A 219 8.98 -17.63 -5.21
C GLY A 219 8.78 -16.41 -6.13
N ARG A 220 9.63 -15.42 -5.90
CA ARG A 220 9.56 -14.08 -6.49
C ARG A 220 9.63 -14.06 -8.01
N ALA A 221 10.67 -14.66 -8.60
CA ALA A 221 10.96 -14.60 -10.03
C ALA A 221 10.07 -15.53 -10.90
N THR A 222 8.79 -15.65 -10.56
CA THR A 222 7.78 -16.43 -11.27
C THR A 222 6.73 -15.51 -11.90
N GLN A 223 5.94 -16.05 -12.84
CA GLN A 223 4.83 -15.32 -13.47
C GLN A 223 3.59 -15.22 -12.58
N GLY A 224 3.48 -16.09 -11.57
CA GLY A 224 2.25 -16.33 -10.81
C GLY A 224 1.28 -17.25 -11.54
N VAL A 225 0.05 -17.35 -11.00
CA VAL A 225 -1.05 -18.14 -11.56
C VAL A 225 -2.19 -17.22 -11.98
N ARG A 226 -3.05 -17.71 -12.87
CA ARG A 226 -4.25 -16.97 -13.26
C ARG A 226 -5.20 -16.90 -12.06
N LEU A 227 -5.56 -15.70 -11.64
CA LEU A 227 -6.57 -15.43 -10.62
C LEU A 227 -7.96 -15.39 -11.26
N ILE A 228 -8.06 -14.75 -12.42
CA ILE A 228 -9.33 -14.49 -13.10
C ILE A 228 -9.22 -14.73 -14.61
N HIS A 229 -10.34 -15.14 -15.21
CA HIS A 229 -10.51 -15.13 -16.65
C HIS A 229 -11.04 -13.75 -17.06
N LEU A 230 -10.30 -13.10 -17.97
CA LEU A 230 -10.67 -11.82 -18.56
C LEU A 230 -11.30 -12.07 -19.92
N ASP A 231 -12.24 -11.21 -20.30
CA ASP A 231 -12.76 -11.17 -21.66
C ASP A 231 -11.69 -10.59 -22.60
N GLU A 232 -11.94 -10.68 -23.90
CA GLU A 232 -11.12 -10.01 -24.91
C GLU A 232 -11.11 -8.50 -24.65
N ASP A 233 -9.93 -7.87 -24.74
CA ASP A 233 -9.66 -6.46 -24.44
C ASP A 233 -9.90 -5.97 -22.99
N ASP A 234 -10.31 -6.84 -22.06
CA ASP A 234 -10.41 -6.49 -20.64
C ASP A 234 -9.06 -6.63 -19.93
N LYS A 235 -8.88 -5.85 -18.86
CA LYS A 235 -7.68 -5.88 -18.02
C LYS A 235 -8.01 -5.54 -16.58
N VAL A 236 -7.23 -6.08 -15.65
CA VAL A 236 -7.25 -5.64 -14.25
C VAL A 236 -6.73 -4.21 -14.17
N THR A 237 -7.48 -3.35 -13.49
CA THR A 237 -7.11 -1.95 -13.25
C THR A 237 -6.78 -1.67 -11.79
N ALA A 238 -7.35 -2.44 -10.87
CA ALA A 238 -7.09 -2.32 -9.45
C ALA A 238 -7.26 -3.66 -8.73
N ALA A 239 -6.54 -3.81 -7.63
CA ALA A 239 -6.83 -4.83 -6.64
C ALA A 239 -6.67 -4.21 -5.24
N THR A 240 -7.49 -4.64 -4.29
CA THR A 240 -7.44 -4.18 -2.89
C THR A 240 -7.79 -5.32 -1.94
N LEU A 241 -7.40 -5.16 -0.67
CA LEU A 241 -7.74 -6.09 0.39
C LEU A 241 -9.09 -5.75 1.00
N VAL A 242 -9.78 -6.80 1.42
CA VAL A 242 -10.93 -6.74 2.31
C VAL A 242 -10.51 -7.43 3.58
N GLU A 243 -10.49 -6.66 4.67
CA GLU A 243 -10.28 -7.23 6.00
C GLU A 243 -11.42 -8.22 6.30
N PRO A 244 -11.11 -9.36 6.94
CA PRO A 244 -12.14 -10.26 7.41
C PRO A 244 -13.08 -9.51 8.36
N GLU A 245 -14.38 -9.77 8.25
CA GLU A 245 -15.34 -9.22 9.21
C GLU A 245 -14.90 -9.62 10.63
N ALA A 246 -14.77 -8.64 11.52
CA ALA A 246 -14.46 -8.92 12.92
C ALA A 246 -15.51 -9.91 13.44
N LYS A 247 -15.06 -11.08 13.91
CA LYS A 247 -15.93 -12.00 14.63
C LYS A 247 -16.46 -11.23 15.84
N THR A 248 -17.75 -10.92 15.82
CA THR A 248 -18.44 -10.31 16.95
C THR A 248 -18.29 -11.26 18.13
N GLU A 249 -17.88 -10.76 19.30
CA GLU A 249 -17.69 -11.54 20.53
C GLU A 249 -19.00 -12.15 21.09
N ASP A 250 -20.11 -12.11 20.35
CA ASP A 250 -21.45 -12.55 20.76
C ASP A 250 -21.72 -14.07 20.57
N GLU A 251 -20.71 -14.87 20.20
CA GLU A 251 -20.81 -16.35 20.19
C GLU A 251 -20.15 -17.03 21.41
N VAL A 252 -19.97 -16.31 22.53
CA VAL A 252 -19.71 -16.99 23.82
C VAL A 252 -21.06 -17.28 24.47
N SER A 253 -21.60 -18.48 24.23
CA SER A 253 -22.69 -19.02 25.04
C SER A 253 -22.28 -18.93 26.52
N PRO A 254 -23.07 -18.30 27.41
CA PRO A 254 -22.69 -18.23 28.81
C PRO A 254 -22.74 -19.63 29.40
N THR A 255 -21.57 -20.17 29.73
CA THR A 255 -21.48 -21.37 30.57
C THR A 255 -21.96 -20.96 31.96
N VAL A 256 -23.18 -21.38 32.30
CA VAL A 256 -23.70 -21.28 33.67
C VAL A 256 -22.90 -22.23 34.55
N HIS A 257 -22.24 -21.69 35.57
CA HIS A 257 -21.84 -22.42 36.77
C HIS A 257 -22.61 -21.88 37.97
#